data_AF-A0A1W9MD68-F1
#
_entry.id   AF-A0A1W9MD68-F1
#
_cell.length_a   1.000
_cell.length_b   1.000
_cell.length_c   1.000
_cell.angle_alpha   90.00
_cell.angle_beta   90.00
_cell.angle_gamma   90.00
#
_symmetry.space_group_name_H-M   'P 1'
#
loop_
_entity.id
_entity.type
_entity.pdbx_description
1 polymer ?
#
loop_
_entity_poly.entity_id
_entity_poly.type
_entity_poly.pdbx_seq_one_letter_code
_entity_poly.pdbx_strand_id
1 'polypeptide(L)' 'MKMKNKAQKIKGYYFKFLKSMLRDIPIKSEVTCTVFKRFQCFVKQVYKLDVSFEDVLNLNDELRGEGKVEEHGGLISIL' A
#
# COMPACT_ATOMS: atom_id res chain seq x y z
N MET A 1 9.19 12.89 21.38
CA MET A 1 8.70 11.69 20.61
C MET A 1 8.03 12.00 19.26
N LYS A 2 7.78 12.41 18.01
CA LYS A 2 6.53 12.09 17.27
C LYS A 2 6.75 11.51 15.86
N MET A 3 7.75 11.97 15.07
CA MET A 3 7.81 11.73 13.61
C MET A 3 7.79 10.25 13.17
N LYS A 4 8.57 9.36 13.81
CA LYS A 4 8.59 7.90 13.50
C LYS A 4 7.19 7.25 13.51
N ASN A 5 6.25 7.81 14.27
CA ASN A 5 4.87 7.33 14.41
C ASN A 5 3.98 7.63 13.19
N LYS A 6 4.29 8.61 12.32
CA LYS A 6 3.49 8.91 11.11
C LYS A 6 3.69 7.83 10.05
N ALA A 7 4.94 7.55 9.67
CA ALA A 7 5.27 6.58 8.62
C ALA A 7 4.75 5.17 8.95
N GLN A 8 5.01 4.67 10.17
CA GLN A 8 4.52 3.37 10.62
C GLN A 8 2.98 3.26 10.59
N LYS A 9 2.26 4.35 10.88
CA LYS A 9 0.78 4.37 10.76
C LYS A 9 0.33 4.30 9.31
N ILE A 10 0.97 5.02 8.39
CA ILE A 10 0.64 4.96 6.96
C ILE A 10 0.92 3.56 6.41
N LYS A 11 2.07 2.95 6.74
CA LYS A 11 2.37 1.53 6.40
C LYS A 11 1.31 0.57 6.94
N GLY A 12 0.87 0.77 8.20
CA GLY A 12 -0.20 -0.02 8.82
C GLY A 12 -1.57 0.16 8.15
N TYR A 13 -1.92 1.36 7.69
CA TYR A 13 -3.12 1.59 6.88
C TYR A 13 -2.98 0.99 5.47
N TYR A 14 -1.81 1.08 4.86
CA TYR A 14 -1.54 0.55 3.53
C TYR A 14 -1.68 -0.98 3.51
N PHE A 15 -1.03 -1.68 4.44
CA PHE A 15 -1.15 -3.13 4.54
C PHE A 15 -2.60 -3.59 4.83
N LYS A 16 -3.38 -2.83 5.62
CA LYS A 16 -4.81 -3.11 5.85
C LYS A 16 -5.70 -2.84 4.63
N PHE A 17 -5.41 -1.79 3.87
CA PHE A 17 -6.09 -1.48 2.62
C PHE A 17 -5.81 -2.57 1.57
N LEU A 18 -4.54 -2.94 1.41
CA LEU A 18 -4.13 -4.09 0.61
C LEU A 18 -4.85 -5.37 1.09
N LYS A 19 -4.76 -5.77 2.38
CA LYS A 19 -5.51 -6.93 2.95
C LYS A 19 -7.04 -6.80 2.93
N SER A 20 -7.61 -5.77 2.29
CA SER A 20 -9.05 -5.65 2.03
C SER A 20 -9.38 -5.59 0.53
N MET A 21 -8.42 -5.18 -0.32
CA MET A 21 -8.54 -5.19 -1.79
C MET A 21 -8.11 -6.54 -2.41
N LEU A 22 -7.16 -7.22 -1.78
CA LEU A 22 -6.46 -8.42 -2.29
C LEU A 22 -6.85 -9.72 -1.58
N ARG A 23 -7.83 -9.67 -0.66
CA ARG A 23 -8.11 -10.78 0.28
C ARG A 23 -8.56 -12.06 -0.43
N ASP A 24 -9.29 -11.91 -1.53
CA ASP A 24 -9.95 -13.02 -2.23
C ASP A 24 -9.51 -13.16 -3.70
N ILE A 25 -8.84 -12.14 -4.27
CA ILE A 25 -8.41 -12.10 -5.68
C ILE A 25 -7.06 -11.35 -5.81
N PRO A 26 -5.99 -11.98 -6.35
CA PRO A 26 -4.77 -11.29 -6.77
C PRO A 26 -5.04 -10.26 -7.89
N ILE A 27 -4.58 -9.02 -7.71
CA ILE A 27 -4.73 -7.97 -8.75
C ILE A 27 -3.55 -8.00 -9.71
N LYS A 28 -3.84 -7.94 -11.00
CA LYS A 28 -2.82 -7.75 -12.04
C LYS A 28 -2.03 -6.45 -11.83
N SER A 29 -0.74 -6.49 -12.14
CA SER A 29 0.21 -5.38 -12.04
C SER A 29 -0.27 -4.14 -12.80
N GLU A 30 -0.91 -4.30 -13.97
CA GLU A 30 -1.54 -3.20 -14.73
C GLU A 30 -2.61 -2.41 -13.92
N VAL A 31 -3.28 -3.05 -12.96
CA VAL A 31 -4.30 -2.44 -12.10
C VAL A 31 -3.69 -1.79 -10.84
N THR A 32 -2.48 -2.19 -10.43
CA THR A 32 -1.86 -1.78 -9.16
C THR A 32 -1.67 -0.26 -9.06
N CYS A 33 -1.28 0.41 -10.16
CA CYS A 33 -1.19 1.87 -10.22
C CYS A 33 -2.52 2.56 -9.84
N THR A 34 -3.66 1.97 -10.24
CA THR A 34 -5.00 2.45 -9.83
C THR A 34 -5.28 2.18 -8.35
N VAL A 35 -4.82 1.06 -7.82
CA VAL A 35 -4.96 0.70 -6.39
C VAL A 35 -4.12 1.61 -5.49
N PHE A 36 -2.87 1.89 -5.89
CA PHE A 36 -1.96 2.81 -5.19
C PHE A 36 -2.52 4.24 -5.23
N LYS A 37 -3.05 4.71 -6.37
CA LYS A 37 -3.76 6.00 -6.47
C LYS A 37 -5.02 6.05 -5.59
N ARG A 38 -5.83 4.99 -5.55
CA ARG A 38 -6.98 4.91 -4.64
C ARG A 38 -6.57 5.00 -3.17
N PHE A 39 -5.49 4.32 -2.77
CA PHE A 39 -4.94 4.44 -1.41
C PHE A 39 -4.46 5.86 -1.11
N GLN A 40 -3.70 6.48 -2.03
CA GLN A 40 -3.21 7.85 -1.88
C GLN A 40 -4.37 8.84 -1.67
N CYS A 41 -5.43 8.75 -2.50
CA CYS A 41 -6.63 9.56 -2.35
C CYS A 41 -7.33 9.31 -1.00
N PHE A 42 -7.51 8.05 -0.60
CA PHE A 42 -8.12 7.69 0.68
C PHE A 42 -7.36 8.28 1.89
N VAL A 43 -6.03 8.14 1.93
CA VAL A 43 -5.20 8.66 3.03
C VAL A 43 -5.19 10.19 3.07
N LYS A 44 -5.14 10.86 1.90
CA LYS A 44 -5.24 12.32 1.80
C LYS A 44 -6.61 12.85 2.23
N GLN A 45 -7.69 12.21 1.78
CA GLN A 45 -9.05 12.71 2.05
C GLN A 45 -9.54 12.37 3.46
N VAL A 46 -9.31 11.15 3.96
CA VAL A 46 -9.85 10.66 5.23
C VAL A 46 -8.93 10.98 6.40
N TYR A 47 -7.64 10.64 6.31
CA TYR A 47 -6.70 10.86 7.43
C TYR A 47 -5.98 12.21 7.40
N LYS A 48 -6.21 13.03 6.35
CA LYS A 48 -5.55 14.33 6.12
C LYS A 48 -4.02 14.26 6.15
N LEU A 49 -3.45 13.11 5.79
CA LEU A 49 -2.01 12.92 5.73
C LEU A 49 -1.55 13.19 4.30
N ASP A 50 -0.69 14.19 4.11
CA ASP A 50 0.02 14.33 2.84
C ASP A 50 1.01 13.15 2.67
N VAL A 51 0.97 12.61 1.46
CA VAL A 51 1.52 11.34 0.95
C VAL A 51 1.62 11.51 -0.57
N SER A 52 2.83 11.47 -1.12
CA SER A 52 3.08 11.46 -2.57
C SER A 52 2.69 10.11 -3.19
N PHE A 53 2.78 9.97 -4.51
CA PHE A 53 2.60 8.65 -5.14
C PHE A 53 3.83 7.75 -4.89
N GLU A 54 5.01 8.36 -4.87
CA GLU A 54 6.30 7.75 -4.56
C GLU A 54 6.33 7.15 -3.14
N ASP A 55 5.77 7.84 -2.15
CA ASP A 55 5.58 7.29 -0.79
C ASP A 55 4.81 5.96 -0.80
N VAL A 56 3.81 5.81 -1.68
CA VAL A 56 3.01 4.57 -1.77
C VAL A 56 3.78 3.45 -2.47
N LEU A 57 4.62 3.78 -3.46
CA LEU A 57 5.55 2.83 -4.09
C LEU A 57 6.61 2.35 -3.07
N ASN A 58 7.25 3.27 -2.37
CA ASN A 58 8.24 2.97 -1.34
C ASN A 58 7.64 2.10 -0.22
N LEU A 59 6.40 2.38 0.21
CA LEU A 59 5.66 1.55 1.17
C LEU A 59 5.28 0.15 0.62
N ASN A 60 5.15 0.00 -0.70
CA ASN A 60 4.93 -1.28 -1.35
C ASN A 60 6.21 -2.12 -1.36
N ASP A 61 7.33 -1.52 -1.75
CA ASP A 61 8.61 -2.22 -1.81
C ASP A 61 9.16 -2.52 -0.41
N GLU A 62 8.86 -1.66 0.57
CA GLU A 62 9.03 -1.93 2.01
C GLU A 62 8.19 -3.13 2.52
N LEU A 63 7.04 -3.45 1.90
CA LEU A 63 6.24 -4.63 2.25
C LEU A 63 6.68 -5.88 1.48
N ARG A 64 7.23 -5.72 0.27
CA ARG A 64 7.92 -6.80 -0.47
C ARG A 64 9.17 -7.26 0.28
N GLY A 65 10.00 -6.31 0.73
CA GLY A 65 11.18 -6.59 1.55
C GLY A 65 10.87 -7.20 2.93
N GLU A 66 9.67 -6.98 3.45
CA GLU A 66 9.16 -7.64 4.67
C GLU A 66 8.52 -9.02 4.41
N GLY A 67 8.48 -9.52 3.17
CA GLY A 67 7.85 -10.80 2.84
C GLY A 67 6.34 -10.80 3.06
N LYS A 68 5.67 -9.66 2.86
CA LYS A 68 4.22 -9.48 3.08
C LYS A 68 3.44 -9.26 1.79
N VAL A 69 4.12 -8.89 0.72
CA VAL A 69 3.55 -8.65 -0.61
C VAL A 69 4.48 -9.31 -1.61
N GLU A 70 3.92 -10.14 -2.49
CA GLU A 70 4.67 -10.79 -3.58
C GLU A 70 4.12 -10.34 -4.92
N GLU A 71 4.94 -10.44 -5.97
CA GLU A 71 4.54 -10.19 -7.35
C GLU A 71 5.03 -11.33 -8.24
N HIS A 72 4.10 -12.15 -8.74
CA HIS A 72 4.39 -13.32 -9.57
C HIS A 72 3.51 -13.31 -10.82
N GLY A 73 4.11 -13.54 -12.00
CA GLY A 73 3.37 -13.59 -13.27
C GLY A 73 2.62 -12.30 -13.63
N GLY A 74 3.01 -11.16 -13.05
CA GLY A 74 2.28 -9.90 -13.19
C GLY A 74 0.99 -9.84 -12.36
N LEU A 75 0.85 -10.63 -11.30
CA LEU A 75 -0.15 -10.50 -10.24
C LEU A 75 0.54 -10.08 -8.94
N ILE A 76 -0.03 -9.13 -8.21
CA ILE A 76 0.33 -8.87 -6.80
C ILE A 76 -0.54 -9.75 -5.89
N SER A 77 0.08 -10.33 -4.86
CA SER A 77 -0.52 -11.15 -3.81
C SER A 77 -0.08 -10.68 -2.42
N ILE A 78 -0.74 -11.17 -1.37
CA ILE A 78 -0.40 -10.86 0.03
C ILE A 78 -0.23 -12.14 0.84
N LEU A 79 0.72 -12.10 1.79
CA LEU A 79 0.96 -13.11 2.82
C LEU A 79 0.44 -12.61 4.19
#